data_AF-A0A7C2LD97-F1
#
_entry.id   AF-A0A7C2LD97-F1
#
_cell.length_a   1.000
_cell.length_b   1.000
_cell.length_c   1.000
_cell.angle_alpha   90.00
_cell.angle_beta   90.00
_cell.angle_gamma   90.00
#
_symmetry.space_group_name_H-M   'P 1'
#
loop_
_entity.id
_entity.type
_entity.pdbx_description
1 polymer ?
#
loop_
_entity_poly.entity_id
_entity_poly.type
_entity_poly.pdbx_seq_one_letter_code
_entity_poly.pdbx_strand_id
1 'polypeptide(L)'
;MAKRAERVQSLVRRHGEEVVVNGTRTVRMVVFVATSGLLRAFFTDEDLLNYNRPLWAGVMAPEETLNAGDSVVRDGITYIVRRVAVLKIGNAPAVKLAVWSQ
;
A
#
# COMPACT_ATOMS: atom_id res chain seq x y z
N MET A 1 10.69 20.51 -8.33
CA MET A 1 10.28 19.09 -8.29
C MET A 1 9.33 18.75 -7.13
N ALA A 2 9.41 19.43 -5.97
CA ALA A 2 8.54 19.22 -4.79
C ALA A 2 7.02 19.26 -5.07
N LYS A 3 6.55 20.21 -5.89
CA LYS A 3 5.12 20.38 -6.25
C LYS A 3 4.43 19.10 -6.77
N ARG A 4 5.16 18.20 -7.43
CA ARG A 4 4.57 16.95 -7.95
C ARG A 4 4.34 15.94 -6.84
N ALA A 5 5.25 15.81 -5.88
CA ALA A 5 5.08 14.95 -4.71
C ALA A 5 3.92 15.42 -3.84
N GLU A 6 3.86 16.73 -3.56
CA GLU A 6 2.75 17.38 -2.84
C GLU A 6 1.40 17.10 -3.49
N ARG A 7 1.31 17.20 -4.84
CA ARG A 7 0.08 16.90 -5.57
C ARG A 7 -0.37 15.45 -5.39
N VAL A 8 0.57 14.50 -5.43
CA VAL A 8 0.25 13.08 -5.25
C VAL A 8 -0.21 12.81 -3.82
N GLN A 9 0.45 13.37 -2.82
CA GLN A 9 0.02 13.27 -1.42
C GLN A 9 -1.37 13.86 -1.20
N SER A 10 -1.69 14.99 -1.85
CA SER A 10 -3.04 15.58 -1.82
C SER A 10 -4.11 14.65 -2.42
N LEU A 11 -3.78 13.86 -3.44
CA LEU A 11 -4.72 12.88 -4.02
C LEU A 11 -4.99 11.74 -3.03
N VAL A 12 -3.96 11.24 -2.34
CA VAL A 12 -4.12 10.24 -1.28
C VAL A 12 -5.05 10.75 -0.18
N ARG A 13 -4.87 12.00 0.25
CA ARG A 13 -5.73 12.59 1.29
C ARG A 13 -7.20 12.71 0.85
N ARG A 14 -7.44 13.06 -0.42
CA ARG A 14 -8.79 13.30 -0.97
C ARG A 14 -9.55 12.02 -1.31
N HIS A 15 -8.86 11.00 -1.81
CA HIS A 15 -9.49 9.79 -2.34
C HIS A 15 -9.20 8.53 -1.52
N GLY A 16 -8.35 8.64 -0.49
CA GLY A 16 -8.04 7.51 0.37
C GLY A 16 -9.21 7.15 1.29
N GLU A 17 -9.48 5.85 1.39
CA GLU A 17 -10.34 5.27 2.41
C GLU A 17 -9.53 4.98 3.67
N GLU A 18 -10.23 4.78 4.79
CA GLU A 18 -9.63 4.45 6.07
C GLU A 18 -9.61 2.94 6.27
N VAL A 19 -8.44 2.39 6.59
CA VAL A 19 -8.27 0.98 6.96
C VAL A 19 -7.66 0.89 8.36
N VAL A 20 -7.98 -0.19 9.07
CA VAL A 20 -7.44 -0.41 10.41
C VAL A 20 -6.21 -1.30 10.31
N VAL A 21 -5.10 -0.83 10.85
CA VAL A 21 -3.82 -1.54 10.90
C VAL A 21 -3.56 -2.03 12.31
N ASN A 22 -3.18 -3.30 12.44
CA ASN A 22 -2.88 -3.96 13.72
C ASN A 22 -3.99 -3.74 14.78
N GLY A 23 -5.24 -3.73 14.34
CA GLY A 23 -6.45 -3.59 15.17
C GLY A 23 -6.63 -2.26 15.89
N THR A 24 -5.72 -1.29 15.74
CA THR A 24 -5.67 -0.11 16.62
C THR A 24 -5.43 1.20 15.87
N ARG A 25 -4.71 1.16 14.76
CA ARG A 25 -4.29 2.37 14.05
C ARG A 25 -5.04 2.53 12.74
N THR A 26 -5.71 3.66 12.56
CA THR A 26 -6.33 3.98 11.27
C THR A 26 -5.30 4.60 10.32
N VAL A 27 -5.19 4.06 9.12
CA VAL A 27 -4.35 4.60 8.04
C VAL A 27 -5.24 4.93 6.86
N ARG A 28 -5.03 6.13 6.28
CA ARG A 28 -5.73 6.55 5.07
C ARG A 28 -4.93 6.16 3.83
N MET A 29 -5.56 5.44 2.92
CA MET A 29 -4.91 4.95 1.71
C MET A 29 -5.87 4.82 0.53
N VAL A 30 -5.37 5.06 -0.67
CA VAL A 30 -6.10 4.76 -1.90
C VAL A 30 -5.90 3.28 -2.20
N VAL A 31 -6.98 2.51 -2.07
CA VAL A 31 -6.96 1.04 -2.20
C VAL A 31 -7.44 0.62 -3.58
N PHE A 32 -6.76 -0.37 -4.17
CA PHE A 32 -7.12 -0.96 -5.44
C PHE A 32 -6.59 -2.40 -5.54
N VAL A 33 -7.13 -3.20 -6.47
CA VAL A 33 -6.59 -4.54 -6.75
C VAL A 33 -5.23 -4.39 -7.41
N ALA A 34 -4.20 -5.05 -6.87
CA ALA A 34 -2.84 -4.97 -7.38
C ALA A 34 -2.77 -5.49 -8.83
N THR A 35 -2.27 -4.66 -9.74
CA THR A 35 -2.15 -5.02 -11.16
C THR A 35 -1.00 -6.01 -11.38
N SER A 36 -1.07 -6.80 -12.46
CA SER A 36 -0.03 -7.78 -12.81
C SER A 36 1.37 -7.16 -12.93
N GLY A 37 1.46 -5.96 -13.52
CA GLY A 37 2.72 -5.22 -13.61
C GLY A 37 3.27 -4.81 -12.24
N LEU A 38 2.41 -4.40 -11.32
CA LEU A 38 2.80 -4.07 -9.95
C LEU A 38 3.30 -5.31 -9.21
N LEU A 39 2.58 -6.43 -9.35
CA LEU A 39 2.95 -7.68 -8.71
C LEU A 39 4.32 -8.17 -9.19
N ARG A 40 4.56 -8.17 -10.50
CA ARG A 40 5.86 -8.55 -11.08
C ARG A 40 7.00 -7.61 -10.72
N ALA A 41 6.71 -6.35 -10.39
CA ALA A 41 7.73 -5.42 -9.95
C ALA A 41 8.21 -5.69 -8.51
N PHE A 42 7.40 -6.34 -7.67
CA PHE A 42 7.67 -6.47 -6.24
C PHE A 42 7.89 -7.89 -5.74
N PHE A 43 7.39 -8.88 -6.47
CA PHE A 43 7.34 -10.28 -6.08
C PHE A 43 7.92 -11.17 -7.17
N THR A 44 8.48 -12.29 -6.74
CA THR A 44 8.85 -13.40 -7.62
C THR A 44 7.61 -14.24 -7.95
N ASP A 45 7.70 -15.09 -8.98
CA ASP A 45 6.60 -16.01 -9.29
C ASP A 45 6.33 -16.99 -8.14
N GLU A 46 7.37 -17.39 -7.40
CA GLU A 46 7.24 -18.26 -6.21
C GLU A 46 6.44 -17.58 -5.09
N ASP A 47 6.74 -16.30 -4.79
CA ASP A 47 5.95 -15.53 -3.83
C ASP A 47 4.48 -15.49 -4.24
N LEU A 48 4.23 -15.23 -5.53
CA LEU A 48 2.90 -15.08 -6.09
C LEU A 48 2.08 -16.37 -6.13
N LEU A 49 2.72 -17.53 -6.14
CA LEU A 49 2.07 -18.84 -6.01
C LEU A 49 1.63 -19.11 -4.56
N ASN A 50 2.32 -18.53 -3.58
CA ASN A 50 2.04 -18.72 -2.16
C ASN A 50 0.98 -17.77 -1.59
N TYR A 51 0.46 -16.83 -2.39
CA TYR A 51 -0.50 -15.83 -1.92
C TYR A 51 -1.90 -16.03 -2.51
N ASN A 52 -2.90 -15.99 -1.62
CA ASN A 52 -4.31 -16.00 -2.00
C ASN A 52 -4.68 -14.75 -2.80
N ARG A 53 -5.41 -14.94 -3.91
CA ARG A 53 -5.92 -13.84 -4.75
C ARG A 53 -7.30 -13.39 -4.26
N PRO A 54 -7.66 -12.11 -4.44
CA PRO A 54 -6.85 -11.03 -5.02
C PRO A 54 -5.79 -10.50 -4.05
N LEU A 55 -4.69 -9.97 -4.61
CA LEU A 55 -3.78 -9.11 -3.86
C LEU A 55 -4.29 -7.68 -3.96
N TRP A 56 -4.31 -6.98 -2.84
CA TRP A 56 -4.70 -5.59 -2.75
C TRP A 56 -3.46 -4.72 -2.62
N ALA A 57 -3.54 -3.50 -3.12
CA ALA A 57 -2.53 -2.47 -2.98
C ALA A 57 -3.14 -1.22 -2.36
N GLY A 58 -2.35 -0.56 -1.51
CA GLY A 58 -2.69 0.71 -0.88
C GLY A 58 -1.59 1.73 -1.10
N VAL A 59 -1.96 2.92 -1.58
CA VAL A 59 -1.06 4.07 -1.67
C VAL A 59 -1.40 5.05 -0.56
N MET A 60 -0.40 5.39 0.26
CA MET A 60 -0.52 6.23 1.45
C MET A 60 0.57 7.29 1.50
N ALA A 61 0.52 8.17 2.50
CA ALA A 61 1.54 9.16 2.72
C ALA A 61 2.92 8.49 2.99
N PRO A 62 4.03 9.06 2.51
CA PRO A 62 5.35 8.42 2.58
C PRO A 62 5.83 8.17 4.02
N GLU A 63 5.39 8.98 4.97
CA GLU A 63 5.70 8.92 6.40
C GLU A 63 4.90 7.87 7.19
N GLU A 64 3.86 7.27 6.60
CA GLU A 64 3.03 6.30 7.30
C GLU A 64 3.80 5.06 7.75
N THR A 65 3.64 4.65 9.00
CA THR A 65 4.38 3.52 9.56
C THR A 65 3.67 2.20 9.27
N LEU A 66 3.64 1.75 8.01
CA LEU A 66 3.16 0.42 7.61
C LEU A 66 4.34 -0.44 7.17
N ASN A 67 4.40 -1.68 7.66
CA ASN A 67 5.50 -2.62 7.45
C ASN A 67 4.98 -3.97 6.94
N ALA A 68 5.87 -4.77 6.34
CA ALA A 68 5.55 -6.15 6.02
C ALA A 68 5.30 -6.95 7.31
N GLY A 69 4.28 -7.81 7.29
CA GLY A 69 3.81 -8.56 8.46
C GLY A 69 2.69 -7.87 9.26
N ASP A 70 2.48 -6.55 9.08
CA ASP A 70 1.34 -5.86 9.70
C ASP A 70 0.02 -6.43 9.17
N SER A 71 -1.01 -6.41 10.02
CA SER A 71 -2.37 -6.77 9.62
C SER A 71 -3.15 -5.54 9.18
N VAL A 72 -3.91 -5.68 8.11
CA VAL A 72 -4.83 -4.66 7.58
C VAL A 72 -6.23 -5.24 7.63
N VAL A 73 -7.15 -4.56 8.31
CA VAL A 73 -8.57 -4.92 8.35
C VAL A 73 -9.33 -3.97 7.43
N ARG A 74 -10.06 -4.58 6.49
CA ARG A 74 -10.92 -3.89 5.53
C ARG A 74 -12.19 -4.69 5.34
N ASP A 75 -13.34 -4.05 5.50
CA ASP A 75 -14.67 -4.68 5.37
C ASP A 75 -14.83 -5.93 6.25
N GLY A 76 -14.22 -5.94 7.45
CA GLY A 76 -14.25 -7.06 8.39
C GLY A 76 -13.32 -8.23 8.05
N ILE A 77 -12.56 -8.14 6.96
CA ILE A 77 -11.58 -9.16 6.53
C ILE A 77 -10.18 -8.69 6.93
N THR A 78 -9.42 -9.61 7.53
CA THR A 78 -8.01 -9.39 7.89
C THR A 78 -7.09 -9.85 6.76
N TYR A 79 -6.19 -8.97 6.35
CA TYR A 79 -5.13 -9.21 5.39
C TYR A 79 -3.77 -9.00 6.05
N ILE A 80 -2.73 -9.61 5.47
CA ILE A 80 -1.35 -9.44 5.90
C ILE A 80 -0.57 -8.68 4.84
N VAL A 81 0.15 -7.63 5.26
CA VAL A 81 1.05 -6.87 4.39
C VAL A 81 2.22 -7.76 3.99
N ARG A 82 2.36 -7.99 2.69
CA ARG A 82 3.43 -8.81 2.11
C ARG A 82 4.64 -7.98 1.70
N ARG A 83 4.40 -6.76 1.22
CA ARG A 83 5.46 -5.87 0.75
C ARG A 83 5.11 -4.41 0.99
N VAL A 84 6.13 -3.62 1.26
CA VAL A 84 6.05 -2.16 1.35
C VAL A 84 7.18 -1.54 0.52
N ALA A 85 6.89 -0.44 -0.16
CA ALA A 85 7.86 0.32 -0.92
C ALA A 85 7.59 1.83 -0.80
N VAL A 86 8.64 2.63 -0.68
CA VAL A 86 8.53 4.09 -0.75
C VAL A 86 8.90 4.54 -2.15
N LEU A 87 7.91 5.06 -2.88
CA LEU A 87 8.10 5.58 -4.22
C LEU A 87 8.56 7.04 -4.13
N LYS A 88 9.62 7.36 -4.87
CA LYS A 88 10.24 8.69 -4.89
C LYS A 88 10.01 9.38 -6.23
N ILE A 89 9.97 10.72 -6.20
CA ILE A 89 10.03 11.56 -7.41
C ILE A 89 11.32 12.38 -7.29
N GLY A 90 12.31 12.05 -8.13
CA GLY A 90 13.70 12.46 -7.86
C GLY A 90 14.15 11.85 -6.53
N ASN A 91 14.73 12.68 -5.65
CA ASN A 91 15.20 12.22 -4.34
C ASN A 91 14.17 12.36 -3.21
N ALA A 92 12.99 12.92 -3.48
CA ALA A 92 11.97 13.16 -2.47
C ALA A 92 10.98 11.99 -2.37
N PRO A 93 10.69 11.46 -1.15
CA PRO A 93 9.60 10.53 -0.92
C PRO A 93 8.27 11.14 -1.37
N ALA A 94 7.58 10.46 -2.28
CA ALA A 94 6.29 10.91 -2.78
C ALA A 94 5.15 10.19 -2.06
N VAL A 95 5.19 8.86 -2.05
CA VAL A 95 4.16 8.00 -1.42
C VAL A 95 4.76 6.70 -0.92
N LYS A 96 4.07 6.07 0.03
CA LYS A 96 4.31 4.68 0.40
C LYS A 96 3.26 3.80 -0.26
N LEU A 97 3.70 2.68 -0.80
CA LEU A 97 2.85 1.63 -1.36
C LEU A 97 2.98 0.42 -0.45
N ALA A 98 1.86 -0.23 -0.15
CA ALA A 98 1.85 -1.55 0.44
C ALA A 98 1.01 -2.50 -0.41
N VAL A 99 1.41 -3.77 -0.46
CA VAL A 99 0.64 -4.86 -1.07
C VAL A 99 0.34 -5.89 0.00
N TRP A 100 -0.91 -6.31 0.10
CA TRP A 100 -1.38 -7.27 1.09
C TRP A 100 -2.26 -8.36 0.47
N SER A 101 -2.30 -9.51 1.13
CA SER A 101 -3.15 -10.65 0.79
C SER A 101 -3.66 -11.32 2.07
N GLN A 102 -4.70 -12.13 1.92
CA GLN A 102 -5.22 -12.96 3.00
C GLN A 102 -4.27 -14.12 3.29
#